data_AF-A0A0G0RZ14-F1
#
_entry.id   AF-A0A0G0RZ14-F1
#
_cell.length_a   1.000
_cell.length_b   1.000
_cell.length_c   1.000
_cell.angle_alpha   90.00
_cell.angle_beta   90.00
_cell.angle_gamma   90.00
#
_symmetry.space_group_name_H-M   'P 1'
#
loop_
_entity.id
_entity.type
_entity.pdbx_description
1 polymer ?
#
loop_
_entity_poly.entity_id
_entity_poly.type
_entity_poly.pdbx_seq_one_letter_code
_entity_poly.pdbx_strand_id
1 'polypeptide(L)' 'LGFIFFFAGTVPSAIILYYFGKSQVTFFITALRLVVFAALLYFLVPKMQAVGAAVSYSLAEGVTFLLLAIYSLWRLK' A
#
# COMPACT_ATOMS: atom_id res chain seq x y z
N LEU A 1 -10.42 0.63 8.58
CA LEU A 1 -9.95 1.47 7.46
C LEU A 1 -8.91 0.78 6.60
N GLY A 2 -7.81 0.25 7.15
CA GLY A 2 -6.77 -0.44 6.36
C GLY A 2 -7.28 -1.56 5.43
N PHE A 3 -8.29 -2.31 5.86
CA PHE A 3 -8.91 -3.35 5.02
C PHE A 3 -9.59 -2.80 3.74
N ILE A 4 -10.16 -1.59 3.81
CA ILE A 4 -10.76 -0.92 2.65
C ILE A 4 -9.65 -0.53 1.67
N PHE A 5 -8.54 0.03 2.17
CA PHE A 5 -7.40 0.38 1.33
C PHE A 5 -6.72 -0.82 0.68
N PHE A 6 -6.65 -1.95 1.40
CA PHE A 6 -6.15 -3.20 0.84
C PHE A 6 -6.98 -3.64 -0.38
N PHE A 7 -8.31 -3.70 -0.25
CA PHE A 7 -9.19 -4.04 -1.38
C PHE A 7 -9.20 -2.98 -2.47
N ALA A 8 -9.21 -1.70 -2.12
CA ALA A 8 -9.15 -0.62 -3.09
C ALA A 8 -7.83 -0.65 -3.88
N GLY A 9 -6.74 -1.09 -3.26
CA GLY A 9 -5.42 -1.27 -3.88
C GLY A 9 -5.34 -2.41 -4.89
N THR A 10 -6.23 -3.41 -4.81
CA THR A 10 -6.22 -4.52 -5.78
C THR A 10 -6.65 -4.05 -7.17
N VAL A 11 -7.53 -3.04 -7.27
CA VAL A 11 -8.00 -2.48 -8.54
C VAL A 11 -6.86 -1.85 -9.36
N PRO A 12 -6.14 -0.82 -8.88
CA PRO A 12 -5.03 -0.25 -9.63
C PRO A 12 -3.88 -1.24 -9.80
N SER A 13 -3.65 -2.15 -8.85
CA SER A 13 -2.67 -3.24 -9.01
C SER A 13 -3.01 -4.15 -10.19
N ALA A 14 -4.27 -4.56 -10.32
CA ALA A 14 -4.75 -5.35 -11.45
C ALA A 14 -4.61 -4.58 -12.77
N ILE A 15 -4.92 -3.29 -12.80
CA ILE A 15 -4.69 -2.45 -13.99
C ILE A 15 -3.21 -2.47 -14.39
N ILE A 16 -2.29 -2.28 -13.45
CA ILE A 16 -0.85 -2.26 -13.73
C ILE A 16 -0.35 -3.61 -14.25
N LEU A 17 -0.83 -4.70 -13.65
CA LEU A 17 -0.43 -6.06 -14.02
C LEU A 17 -0.99 -6.48 -15.38
N TYR A 18 -2.30 -6.32 -15.59
CA TYR A 18 -2.99 -6.86 -16.77
C TYR A 18 -2.99 -5.90 -17.95
N TYR A 19 -3.12 -4.59 -17.74
CA TYR A 19 -3.16 -3.62 -18.84
C TYR A 19 -1.77 -3.10 -19.20
N PHE A 20 -0.87 -2.89 -18.23
CA PHE A 20 0.46 -2.34 -18.51
C PHE A 20 1.58 -3.39 -18.59
N GLY A 21 1.32 -4.63 -18.16
CA GLY A 21 2.31 -5.70 -18.16
C GLY A 21 3.54 -5.42 -17.29
N LYS A 22 3.46 -4.45 -16.36
CA LYS A 22 4.61 -3.99 -15.55
C LYS A 22 4.55 -4.54 -14.13
N SER A 23 4.72 -5.86 -14.00
CA SER A 23 4.73 -6.57 -12.70
C SER A 23 5.79 -6.05 -11.72
N GLN A 24 6.92 -5.55 -12.24
CA GLN A 24 7.98 -4.95 -11.43
C GLN A 24 7.49 -3.77 -10.59
N VAL A 25 6.59 -2.94 -11.13
CA VAL A 25 6.09 -1.74 -10.42
C VAL A 25 5.23 -2.16 -9.23
N THR A 26 4.31 -3.08 -9.44
CA THR A 26 3.49 -3.66 -8.37
C THR A 26 4.37 -4.34 -7.32
N PHE A 27 5.41 -5.06 -7.74
CA PHE A 27 6.37 -5.68 -6.83
C PHE A 27 7.09 -4.65 -5.95
N PHE A 28 7.68 -3.60 -6.55
CA PHE A 28 8.38 -2.56 -5.80
C PHE A 28 7.47 -1.82 -4.81
N ILE A 29 6.24 -1.49 -5.22
CA ILE A 29 5.28 -0.83 -4.34
C ILE A 29 4.87 -1.75 -3.18
N THR A 30 4.70 -3.05 -3.45
CA THR A 30 4.39 -4.04 -2.41
C THR A 30 5.56 -4.25 -1.44
N ALA A 31 6.79 -4.27 -1.94
CA ALA A 31 7.98 -4.34 -1.10
C ALA A 31 8.12 -3.08 -0.22
N LEU A 32 7.92 -1.91 -0.81
CA LEU A 32 7.93 -0.64 -0.08
C LEU A 32 6.86 -0.63 1.03
N ARG A 33 5.66 -1.14 0.76
CA ARG A 33 4.60 -1.28 1.78
C ARG A 33 5.09 -2.06 2.99
N LEU A 34 5.79 -3.18 2.79
CA LEU A 34 6.29 -4.00 3.90
C LEU A 34 7.33 -3.25 4.72
N VAL A 35 8.23 -2.53 4.06
CA VAL A 35 9.25 -1.70 4.74
C VAL A 35 8.59 -0.57 5.55
N VAL A 36 7.65 0.16 4.95
CA VAL A 36 6.90 1.22 5.63
C VAL A 36 6.10 0.66 6.79
N PHE A 37 5.44 -0.49 6.62
CA PHE A 37 4.68 -1.13 7.67
C PHE A 37 5.57 -1.56 8.85
N ALA A 38 6.72 -2.17 8.57
CA ALA A 38 7.69 -2.56 9.60
C ALA A 38 8.22 -1.34 10.36
N ALA A 39 8.56 -0.26 9.66
CA ALA A 39 8.98 0.99 10.28
C ALA A 39 7.88 1.58 11.19
N LEU A 40 6.65 1.65 10.69
CA LEU A 40 5.50 2.15 11.46
C LEU A 40 5.25 1.29 12.70
N LEU A 41 5.30 -0.04 12.59
CA LEU A 41 5.15 -0.94 13.74
C LEU A 41 6.22 -0.66 14.80
N TYR A 42 7.47 -0.50 14.41
CA TYR A 42 8.56 -0.20 15.33
C TYR A 42 8.32 1.09 16.14
N PHE A 43 7.77 2.14 15.52
CA PHE A 43 7.53 3.41 16.19
C PHE A 43 6.20 3.49 16.98
N LEU A 44 5.13 2.89 16.45
CA LEU A 44 3.76 3.07 16.96
C LEU A 44 3.35 1.98 17.96
N VAL A 45 3.81 0.74 17.79
CA VAL A 45 3.44 -0.37 18.68
C VAL A 45 3.92 -0.15 20.12
N PRO A 46 5.16 0.32 20.38
CA PRO A 46 5.61 0.55 21.76
C PRO A 46 4.78 1.62 22.49
N LYS A 47 4.22 2.58 21.76
CA LYS A 47 3.47 3.72 22.33
C LYS A 47 1.98 3.46 22.50
N MET A 48 1.39 2.72 21.56
CA MET A 48 -0.07 2.58 21.43
C MET A 48 -0.52 1.11 21.34
N GLN A 49 0.40 0.16 21.50
CA GLN A 49 0.15 -1.29 21.50
C GLN A 49 -0.70 -1.74 20.30
N ALA A 50 -1.84 -2.38 20.54
CA ALA A 50 -2.75 -2.89 19.53
C ALA A 50 -3.32 -1.79 18.62
N VAL A 51 -3.58 -0.59 19.15
CA VAL A 51 -4.05 0.56 18.37
C VAL A 51 -2.94 1.01 17.41
N GLY A 52 -1.69 1.02 17.89
CA GLY A 52 -0.51 1.33 17.07
C GLY A 52 -0.36 0.38 15.89
N ALA A 53 -0.61 -0.92 16.08
CA ALA A 53 -0.58 -1.90 15.01
C ALA A 53 -1.69 -1.66 13.95
N ALA A 54 -2.92 -1.38 14.39
CA ALA A 54 -4.05 -1.11 13.51
C ALA A 54 -3.86 0.18 12.69
N VAL A 55 -3.29 1.22 13.31
CA VAL A 55 -2.94 2.49 12.64
C VAL A 55 -1.81 2.28 11.64
N SER A 56 -0.74 1.56 12.03
CA SER A 56 0.37 1.22 11.15
C SER A 56 -0.09 0.50 9.89
N TYR A 57 -0.99 -0.47 10.05
CA TYR A 57 -1.56 -1.22 8.94
C TYR A 57 -2.41 -0.31 8.04
N SER A 58 -3.26 0.53 8.63
CA SER A 58 -4.12 1.42 7.85
C SER A 58 -3.34 2.46 7.06
N LEU A 59 -2.27 3.01 7.63
CA LEU A 59 -1.40 3.97 6.96
C LEU A 59 -0.59 3.31 5.84
N ALA A 60 0.00 2.14 6.10
CA ALA A 60 0.77 1.42 5.09
C ALA A 60 -0.09 1.05 3.87
N GLU A 61 -1.29 0.50 4.09
CA GLU A 61 -2.22 0.19 3.00
C GLU A 61 -2.71 1.46 2.29
N GLY A 62 -3.00 2.54 3.01
CA GLY A 62 -3.43 3.82 2.43
C GLY A 62 -2.37 4.44 1.50
N VAL A 63 -1.11 4.47 1.95
CA VAL A 63 0.02 4.97 1.13
C VAL A 63 0.22 4.09 -0.10
N THR A 64 0.12 2.76 0.06
CA THR A 64 0.26 1.81 -1.05
C THR A 64 -0.83 2.01 -2.10
N PHE A 65 -2.08 2.14 -1.67
CA PHE A 65 -3.21 2.43 -2.54
C PHE A 65 -2.98 3.73 -3.33
N LEU A 66 -2.56 4.80 -2.67
CA LEU A 66 -2.30 6.08 -3.33
C LEU A 66 -1.19 5.97 -4.38
N LEU A 67 -0.08 5.28 -4.07
CA LEU A 67 1.01 5.09 -5.02
C LEU A 67 0.57 4.30 -6.25
N LEU A 68 -0.18 3.21 -6.07
CA LEU A 68 -0.73 2.41 -7.18
C LEU A 68 -1.73 3.23 -8.00
N ALA A 69 -2.64 3.94 -7.35
CA ALA A 69 -3.65 4.77 -8.01
C ALA A 69 -3.00 5.90 -8.83
N ILE A 70 -2.06 6.65 -8.24
CA ILE A 70 -1.33 7.72 -8.93
C ILE A 70 -0.58 7.17 -10.14
N TYR A 71 0.14 6.06 -9.99
CA TYR A 71 0.86 5.44 -11.12
C TYR A 71 -0.10 5.00 -12.22
N SER A 72 -1.23 4.37 -11.85
CA SER A 72 -2.22 3.93 -12.83
C SER A 72 -2.85 5.10 -13.60
N LEU A 73 -3.20 6.19 -12.90
CA LEU A 73 -3.80 7.39 -13.50
C LEU A 73 -2.81 8.15 -14.38
N TRP A 74 -1.54 8.21 -13.98
CA TRP A 74 -0.49 8.84 -14.77
C TRP A 74 -0.20 8.08 -16.07
N ARG A 75 -0.31 6.76 -16.06
CA ARG A 75 -0.07 5.91 -17.24
C ARG A 75 -1.29 5.78 -18.17
N LEU A 76 -2.50 6.04 -17.66
CA LEU A 76 -3.73 6.08 -18.45
C LEU A 76 -3.91 7.39 -19.24
N LYS A 77 -3.29 8.48 -18.78
CA LYS A 77 -3.18 9.74 -19.55
C LYS A 77 -2.08 9.63 -20.59
#